data_AF-B2TB99-F1
#
_entry.id   AF-B2TB99-F1
#
_cell.length_a   1.000
_cell.length_b   1.000
_cell.length_c   1.000
_cell.angle_alpha   90.00
_cell.angle_beta   90.00
_cell.angle_gamma   90.00
#
_symmetry.space_group_name_H-M   'P 1'
#
loop_
_entity.id
_entity.type
_entity.pdbx_description
1 polymer ?
#
loop_
_entity_poly.entity_id
_entity_poly.type
_entity_poly.pdbx_seq_one_letter_code
_entity_poly.pdbx_strand_id
1 'polypeptide(L)'
;MTQATSTINALLLPQWRGPLQALALVGSFMALSHVTASISPDMNPAITGFVLVLVGLASKALPLSIIEAGAKFLIAQSALFLIPAVVAVARQSALLQAHWIPLLVIVVGGTAISAAATALAVEFTTLALARRRS
;
A
#
# COMPACT_ATOMS: atom_id res chain seq x y z
N MET A 1 1.72 -4.54 56.30
CA MET A 1 3.05 -4.33 55.66
C MET A 1 3.21 -5.24 54.43
N THR A 2 2.23 -5.24 53.51
CA THR A 2 2.15 -6.21 52.38
C THR A 2 1.75 -5.58 51.03
N GLN A 3 1.49 -4.26 50.97
CA GLN A 3 1.11 -3.57 49.73
C GLN A 3 2.30 -2.94 48.97
N ALA A 4 3.47 -2.78 49.60
CA ALA A 4 4.64 -2.14 48.97
C ALA A 4 5.45 -3.10 48.08
N THR A 5 5.32 -4.41 48.29
CA THR A 5 6.10 -5.43 47.56
C THR A 5 5.46 -5.87 46.24
N SER A 6 4.16 -5.66 46.03
CA SER A 6 3.45 -6.04 44.79
C SER A 6 3.64 -5.04 43.65
N THR A 7 3.77 -3.75 43.95
CA THR A 7 4.05 -2.70 42.95
C THR A 7 5.48 -2.77 42.42
N ILE A 8 6.45 -3.12 43.27
CA ILE A 8 7.86 -3.26 42.87
C ILE A 8 8.04 -4.45 41.91
N ASN A 9 7.39 -5.58 42.17
CA ASN A 9 7.47 -6.76 41.30
C ASN A 9 6.67 -6.58 39.99
N ALA A 10 5.54 -5.85 40.03
CA ALA A 10 4.78 -5.49 38.83
C ALA A 10 5.48 -4.44 37.94
N LEU A 11 6.38 -3.61 38.51
CA LEU A 11 7.23 -2.69 37.75
C LEU A 11 8.44 -3.40 37.11
N LEU A 12 8.99 -4.42 37.77
CA LEU A 12 10.17 -5.16 37.31
C LEU A 12 9.86 -6.25 36.26
N LEU A 13 8.64 -6.80 36.23
CA LEU A 13 8.29 -7.96 35.40
C LEU A 13 7.81 -7.71 33.94
N PRO A 14 7.47 -6.50 33.43
CA PRO A 14 7.11 -6.35 32.01
C PRO A 14 8.25 -5.88 31.10
N GLN A 15 9.35 -5.34 31.63
CA GLN A 15 10.37 -4.62 30.84
C GLN A 15 11.22 -5.50 29.91
N TRP A 16 11.31 -6.81 30.16
CA TRP A 16 12.11 -7.74 29.35
C TRP A 16 11.35 -8.38 28.18
N ARG A 17 10.01 -8.27 28.14
CA ARG A 17 9.21 -8.78 27.01
C ARG A 17 9.34 -7.88 25.78
N GLY A 18 9.45 -6.56 25.98
CA GLY A 18 9.67 -5.57 24.92
C GLY A 18 10.94 -5.82 24.09
N PRO A 19 12.14 -5.94 24.70
CA PRO A 19 13.36 -6.18 23.95
C PRO A 19 13.40 -7.58 23.32
N LEU A 20 12.84 -8.62 23.96
CA LEU A 20 12.76 -9.95 23.35
C LEU A 20 11.85 -9.99 22.12
N GLN A 21 10.70 -9.29 22.21
CA GLN A 21 9.77 -9.18 21.10
C GLN A 21 10.34 -8.32 19.97
N ALA A 22 11.08 -7.26 20.30
CA ALA A 22 11.83 -6.46 19.33
C ALA A 22 12.95 -7.28 18.66
N LEU A 23 13.68 -8.11 19.41
CA LEU A 23 14.72 -8.98 18.87
C LEU A 23 14.13 -10.06 17.96
N ALA A 24 12.98 -10.63 18.32
CA ALA A 24 12.24 -11.56 17.47
C ALA A 24 11.69 -10.87 16.20
N LEU A 25 11.25 -9.61 16.32
CA LEU A 25 10.83 -8.80 15.16
C LEU A 25 12.02 -8.49 14.25
N VAL A 26 13.17 -8.11 14.81
CA VAL A 26 14.41 -7.84 14.07
C VAL A 26 14.93 -9.12 13.40
N GLY A 27 14.85 -10.26 14.08
CA GLY A 27 15.24 -11.55 13.53
C GLY A 27 14.33 -11.99 12.38
N SER A 28 13.01 -11.86 12.54
CA SER A 28 12.06 -12.12 11.45
C SER A 28 12.21 -11.14 10.29
N PHE A 29 12.51 -9.88 10.59
CA PHE A 29 12.83 -8.86 9.59
C PHE A 29 14.13 -9.17 8.84
N MET A 30 15.17 -9.65 9.51
CA MET A 30 16.43 -10.06 8.86
C MET A 30 16.26 -11.31 7.98
N ALA A 31 15.43 -12.25 8.38
CA ALA A 31 15.10 -13.42 7.57
C ALA A 31 14.33 -13.00 6.31
N LEU A 32 13.39 -12.06 6.46
CA LEU A 32 12.60 -11.53 5.36
C LEU A 32 13.44 -10.62 4.44
N SER A 33 14.39 -9.85 4.99
CA SER A 33 15.25 -8.95 4.22
C SER A 33 16.24 -9.71 3.33
N HIS A 34 16.72 -10.88 3.76
CA HIS A 34 17.56 -11.74 2.90
C HIS A 34 16.78 -12.33 1.72
N VAL A 35 15.51 -12.70 1.93
CA VAL A 35 14.61 -13.17 0.85
C VAL A 35 14.29 -12.03 -0.12
N THR A 36 14.20 -10.79 0.37
CA THR A 36 13.89 -9.61 -0.43
C THR A 36 15.09 -9.11 -1.24
N ALA A 37 16.32 -9.27 -0.73
CA ALA A 37 17.55 -8.88 -1.44
C ALA A 37 17.79 -9.67 -2.73
N SER A 38 17.16 -10.84 -2.90
CA SER A 38 17.23 -11.63 -4.13
C SER A 38 16.23 -11.18 -5.21
N ILE A 39 15.26 -10.31 -4.87
CA ILE A 39 14.20 -9.84 -5.75
C ILE A 39 14.32 -8.31 -5.85
N SER A 40 15.22 -7.87 -6.73
CA SER A 40 15.28 -6.54 -7.37
C SER A 40 15.52 -5.30 -6.46
N PRO A 41 16.72 -4.69 -6.49
CA PRO A 41 17.12 -3.60 -5.57
C PRO A 41 16.47 -2.20 -5.72
N ASP A 42 15.81 -1.84 -6.83
CA ASP A 42 15.49 -0.41 -7.10
C ASP A 42 14.01 -0.09 -7.42
N MET A 43 13.08 -1.04 -7.30
CA MET A 43 11.69 -0.79 -7.68
C MET A 43 10.83 -0.28 -6.52
N ASN A 44 9.96 0.70 -6.82
CA ASN A 44 8.92 1.17 -5.90
C ASN A 44 8.13 -0.03 -5.35
N PRO A 45 8.05 -0.21 -4.01
CA PRO A 45 7.36 -1.34 -3.39
C PRO A 45 5.94 -1.56 -3.91
N ALA A 46 5.22 -0.49 -4.29
CA ALA A 46 3.89 -0.58 -4.87
C ALA A 46 3.91 -1.27 -6.24
N ILE A 47 4.86 -0.91 -7.11
CA ILE A 47 5.01 -1.49 -8.44
C ILE A 47 5.42 -2.97 -8.31
N THR A 48 6.37 -3.26 -7.42
CA THR A 48 6.79 -4.65 -7.14
C THR A 48 5.61 -5.49 -6.65
N GLY A 49 4.77 -4.95 -5.75
CA GLY A 49 3.55 -5.61 -5.28
C GLY A 49 2.55 -5.89 -6.41
N PHE A 50 2.30 -4.93 -7.30
CA PHE A 50 1.43 -5.12 -8.46
C PHE A 50 1.95 -6.20 -9.41
N VAL A 51 3.25 -6.20 -9.72
CA VAL A 51 3.89 -7.22 -10.58
C VAL A 51 3.82 -8.59 -9.93
N LEU A 52 4.07 -8.69 -8.61
CA LEU A 52 4.01 -9.95 -7.88
C LEU A 52 2.61 -10.55 -7.89
N VAL A 53 1.57 -9.73 -7.65
CA VAL A 53 0.17 -10.18 -7.73
C VAL A 53 -0.17 -10.62 -9.16
N LEU A 54 0.28 -9.88 -10.18
CA LEU A 54 0.06 -10.22 -11.59
C LEU A 54 0.69 -11.58 -11.94
N VAL A 55 1.94 -11.80 -11.53
CA VAL A 55 2.63 -13.09 -11.75
C VAL A 55 1.93 -14.20 -10.96
N GLY A 56 1.56 -13.96 -9.71
CA GLY A 56 0.84 -14.92 -8.87
C GLY A 56 -0.52 -15.34 -9.47
N LEU A 57 -1.23 -14.39 -10.08
CA LEU A 57 -2.50 -14.63 -10.76
C LEU A 57 -2.30 -15.36 -12.09
N ALA A 58 -1.29 -14.97 -12.89
CA ALA A 58 -0.93 -15.65 -14.14
C ALA A 58 -0.49 -17.11 -13.91
N SER A 59 0.21 -17.36 -12.80
CA SER A 59 0.65 -18.69 -12.37
C SER A 59 -0.48 -19.54 -11.79
N LYS A 60 -1.68 -18.96 -11.59
CA LYS A 60 -2.83 -19.57 -10.91
C LYS A 60 -2.55 -20.05 -9.48
N ALA A 61 -1.41 -19.64 -8.92
CA ALA A 61 -0.92 -20.03 -7.60
C ALA A 61 -1.54 -19.18 -6.48
N LEU A 62 -2.04 -17.99 -6.82
CA LEU A 62 -2.62 -17.06 -5.86
C LEU A 62 -4.16 -17.19 -5.86
N PRO A 63 -4.80 -17.67 -4.77
CA PRO A 63 -6.24 -17.79 -4.70
C PRO A 63 -6.88 -16.40 -4.65
N LEU A 64 -7.86 -16.17 -5.53
CA LEU A 64 -8.63 -14.93 -5.62
C LEU A 64 -9.26 -14.52 -4.29
N SER A 65 -9.61 -15.50 -3.44
CA SER A 65 -10.22 -15.26 -2.12
C SER A 65 -9.34 -14.43 -1.18
N ILE A 66 -8.00 -14.57 -1.23
CA ILE A 66 -7.07 -13.80 -0.40
C ILE A 66 -7.00 -12.35 -0.90
N ILE A 67 -6.99 -12.16 -2.22
CA ILE A 67 -6.96 -10.84 -2.85
C ILE A 67 -8.28 -10.11 -2.58
N GLU A 68 -9.42 -10.78 -2.73
CA GLU A 68 -10.74 -10.21 -2.47
C GLU A 68 -10.94 -9.84 -0.99
N ALA A 69 -10.50 -10.70 -0.06
CA ALA A 69 -10.54 -10.40 1.36
C ALA A 69 -9.66 -9.19 1.71
N GLY A 70 -8.44 -9.13 1.15
CA GLY A 70 -7.54 -7.99 1.31
C GLY A 70 -8.11 -6.70 0.72
N ALA A 71 -8.68 -6.76 -0.49
CA ALA A 71 -9.32 -5.62 -1.14
C ALA A 71 -10.56 -5.14 -0.36
N LYS A 72 -11.41 -6.05 0.12
CA LYS A 72 -12.59 -5.70 0.92
C LYS A 72 -12.20 -5.05 2.24
N PHE A 73 -11.13 -5.52 2.88
CA PHE A 73 -10.55 -4.91 4.07
C PHE A 73 -10.00 -3.51 3.78
N LEU A 74 -9.22 -3.35 2.70
CA LEU A 74 -8.69 -2.05 2.24
C LEU A 74 -9.80 -1.07 1.86
N ILE A 75 -10.90 -1.52 1.25
CA ILE A 75 -12.07 -0.69 0.90
C ILE A 75 -12.83 -0.30 2.17
N ALA A 76 -13.07 -1.25 3.09
CA ALA A 76 -13.68 -0.98 4.39
C ALA A 76 -12.86 0.01 5.21
N GLN A 77 -11.53 -0.08 5.10
CA GLN A 77 -10.59 0.85 5.70
C GLN A 77 -10.13 1.96 4.76
N SER A 78 -10.71 2.16 3.58
CA SER A 78 -10.24 3.23 2.68
C SER A 78 -10.45 4.59 3.34
N ALA A 79 -11.58 4.77 4.02
CA ALA A 79 -11.83 5.89 4.93
C ALA A 79 -10.82 5.95 6.09
N LEU A 80 -10.47 4.81 6.68
CA LEU A 80 -9.47 4.70 7.77
C LEU A 80 -8.03 4.96 7.32
N PHE A 81 -7.66 4.67 6.07
CA PHE A 81 -6.37 4.98 5.46
C PHE A 81 -6.36 6.41 4.88
N LEU A 82 -7.52 6.94 4.49
CA LEU A 82 -7.66 8.34 4.09
C LEU A 82 -7.47 9.28 5.28
N ILE A 83 -7.96 8.95 6.48
CA ILE A 83 -7.81 9.84 7.65
C ILE A 83 -6.33 10.21 7.91
N PRO A 84 -5.38 9.27 8.05
CA PRO A 84 -3.96 9.58 8.20
C PRO A 84 -3.37 10.36 7.02
N ALA A 85 -3.75 10.00 5.78
CA ALA A 85 -3.26 10.67 4.58
C ALA A 85 -3.75 12.12 4.49
N VAL A 86 -5.04 12.36 4.74
CA VAL A 86 -5.67 13.70 4.74
C VAL A 86 -5.10 14.55 5.87
N VAL A 87 -4.91 13.98 7.07
CA VAL A 87 -4.29 14.71 8.21
C VAL A 87 -2.84 15.09 7.92
N ALA A 88 -2.07 14.22 7.26
CA ALA A 88 -0.71 14.55 6.83
C ALA A 88 -0.70 15.70 5.82
N VAL A 89 -1.61 15.67 4.84
CA VAL A 89 -1.76 16.77 3.86
C VAL A 89 -2.24 18.07 4.53
N ALA A 90 -3.16 17.99 5.49
CA ALA A 90 -3.64 19.15 6.25
C ALA A 90 -2.54 19.78 7.13
N ARG A 91 -1.59 18.97 7.64
CA ARG A 91 -0.39 19.48 8.32
C ARG A 91 0.54 20.22 7.35
N GLN A 92 0.62 19.77 6.10
CA GLN A 92 1.31 20.45 5.00
C GLN A 92 0.44 21.53 4.31
N SER A 93 -0.56 22.09 5.00
CA SER A 93 -1.54 23.03 4.42
C SER A 93 -0.94 24.28 3.79
N ALA A 94 0.25 24.72 4.20
CA ALA A 94 0.95 25.85 3.59
C ALA A 94 1.27 25.63 2.09
N LEU A 95 1.62 24.40 1.71
CA LEU A 95 1.85 24.05 0.30
C LEU A 95 0.54 23.99 -0.49
N LEU A 96 -0.54 23.54 0.17
CA LEU A 96 -1.86 23.43 -0.42
C LEU A 96 -2.47 24.81 -0.72
N GLN A 97 -2.37 25.76 0.21
CA GLN A 97 -2.87 27.13 0.00
C GLN A 97 -2.09 27.87 -1.09
N ALA A 98 -0.80 27.59 -1.24
CA ALA A 98 0.02 28.19 -2.30
C ALA A 98 -0.23 27.58 -3.69
N HIS A 99 -0.57 26.27 -3.78
CA HIS A 99 -0.62 25.53 -5.04
C HIS A 99 -1.94 24.76 -5.29
N TRP A 100 -3.05 25.21 -4.71
CA TRP A 100 -4.35 24.53 -4.86
C TRP A 100 -4.83 24.47 -6.33
N ILE A 101 -4.58 25.52 -7.13
CA ILE A 101 -4.96 25.53 -8.55
C ILE A 101 -4.14 24.50 -9.36
N PRO A 102 -2.78 24.49 -9.32
CA PRO A 102 -1.99 23.47 -9.99
C PRO A 102 -2.37 22.03 -9.63
N LEU A 103 -2.64 21.76 -8.35
CA LEU A 103 -3.05 20.43 -7.90
C LEU A 103 -4.40 20.01 -8.50
N LEU A 104 -5.39 20.92 -8.51
CA LEU A 104 -6.70 20.65 -9.10
C LEU A 104 -6.57 20.39 -10.60
N VAL A 105 -5.77 21.20 -11.30
CA VAL A 105 -5.53 21.03 -12.75
C VAL A 105 -4.85 19.69 -13.05
N ILE A 106 -3.87 19.27 -12.27
CA ILE A 106 -3.18 17.98 -12.49
C ILE A 106 -4.13 16.80 -12.22
N VAL A 107 -4.95 16.87 -11.15
CA VAL A 107 -5.90 15.80 -10.83
C VAL A 107 -6.97 15.70 -11.92
N VAL A 108 -7.68 16.79 -12.20
CA VAL A 108 -8.77 16.78 -13.19
C VAL A 108 -8.24 16.56 -14.60
N GLY A 109 -7.17 17.25 -14.97
CA GLY A 109 -6.51 17.10 -16.27
C GLY A 109 -5.95 15.71 -16.46
N GLY A 110 -5.24 15.17 -15.46
CA GLY A 110 -4.69 13.80 -15.50
C GLY A 110 -5.78 12.74 -15.61
N THR A 111 -6.88 12.88 -14.86
CA THR A 111 -8.04 11.98 -14.98
C THR A 111 -8.71 12.10 -16.35
N ALA A 112 -8.95 13.30 -16.85
CA ALA A 112 -9.57 13.52 -18.16
C ALA A 112 -8.70 12.96 -19.30
N ILE A 113 -7.40 13.23 -19.27
CA ILE A 113 -6.44 12.72 -20.26
C ILE A 113 -6.35 11.20 -20.19
N SER A 114 -6.30 10.61 -18.98
CA SER A 114 -6.27 9.15 -18.82
C SER A 114 -7.56 8.48 -19.33
N ALA A 115 -8.72 9.07 -19.03
CA ALA A 115 -10.00 8.58 -19.53
C ALA A 115 -10.09 8.69 -21.06
N ALA A 116 -9.65 9.81 -21.64
CA ALA A 116 -9.58 10.00 -23.08
C ALA A 116 -8.60 9.03 -23.75
N ALA A 117 -7.41 8.84 -23.17
CA ALA A 117 -6.43 7.89 -23.68
C ALA A 117 -6.96 6.45 -23.65
N THR A 118 -7.68 6.06 -22.60
CA THR A 118 -8.32 4.73 -22.50
C THR A 118 -9.42 4.58 -23.55
N ALA A 119 -10.28 5.60 -23.70
CA ALA A 119 -11.35 5.59 -24.70
C ALA A 119 -10.79 5.49 -26.12
N LEU A 120 -9.77 6.29 -26.46
CA LEU A 120 -9.08 6.23 -27.75
C LEU A 120 -8.40 4.89 -27.96
N ALA A 121 -7.72 4.32 -26.96
CA ALA A 121 -7.10 3.00 -27.08
C ALA A 121 -8.12 1.89 -27.36
N VAL A 122 -9.30 1.94 -26.73
CA VAL A 122 -10.41 1.01 -26.99
C VAL A 122 -10.97 1.23 -28.41
N GLU A 123 -11.15 2.48 -28.83
CA GLU A 123 -11.62 2.80 -30.17
C GLU A 123 -10.62 2.34 -31.24
N PHE A 124 -9.32 2.56 -31.04
CA PHE A 124 -8.26 2.06 -31.92
C PHE A 124 -8.26 0.53 -32.01
N THR A 125 -8.39 -0.18 -30.89
CA THR A 125 -8.40 -1.66 -30.89
C THR A 125 -9.65 -2.23 -31.55
N THR A 126 -10.82 -1.63 -31.33
CA THR A 126 -12.08 -2.06 -31.96
C THR A 126 -12.09 -1.76 -33.46
N LEU A 127 -11.60 -0.59 -33.88
CA LEU A 127 -11.44 -0.24 -35.30
C LEU A 127 -10.36 -1.11 -35.98
N ALA A 128 -9.26 -1.44 -35.30
CA ALA A 128 -8.23 -2.33 -35.80
C ALA A 128 -8.74 -3.77 -36.01
N LEU A 129 -9.67 -4.23 -35.15
CA LEU A 129 -10.36 -5.51 -35.35
C LEU A 129 -11.37 -5.46 -36.51
N ALA A 130 -12.07 -4.34 -36.70
CA ALA A 130 -13.02 -4.17 -37.81
C ALA A 130 -12.34 -4.25 -39.19
N ARG A 131 -11.09 -3.78 -39.30
CA ARG A 131 -10.28 -3.93 -40.53
C ARG A 131 -9.80 -5.35 -40.81
N ARG A 132 -9.84 -6.27 -39.85
CA ARG A 132 -9.41 -7.68 -40.05
C ARG A 132 -10.51 -8.60 -40.60
N ARG A 133 -11.73 -8.09 -40.81
CA ARG A 133 -12.89 -8.88 -41.26
C ARG A 133 -13.37 -8.58 -42.69
N SER A 134 -12.61 -7.79 -43.47
CA SER A 134 -12.81 -7.56 -44.91
C SER A 134 -11.57 -7.98 -45.68
#